data_AF-A0A803TUW0-F1
#
_entry.id   AF-A0A803TUW0-F1
#
_cell.length_a   1.000
_cell.length_b   1.000
_cell.length_c   1.000
_cell.angle_alpha   90.00
_cell.angle_beta   90.00
_cell.angle_gamma   90.00
#
_symmetry.space_group_name_H-M   'P 1'
#
loop_
_entity.id
_entity.type
_entity.pdbx_description
1 polymer ?
#
loop_
_entity_poly.entity_id
_entity_poly.type
_entity_poly.pdbx_seq_one_letter_code
_entity_poly.pdbx_strand_id
1 'polypeptide(L)'
;MSYFQGNRVPGLNEESLNQLQEYLRLFQENPYSDGTIAAGQKLSTALANAKKDRWIELLENLDMSKSSRKAWQLLRRLDSDPLVNPGHANVTPDQIAHQLIQNGKTNCSRIKMKINRVPELETHQLSSPLNLKELREAIKRCKTGKAPGLDDLMMEQIKHFGAKAENWLLKFYNQCLAHKQIPRAWRKTKIIAILKPGKDASNAKNYRPISLLCHLYKVYERMLLNRLGPVIEPKLIAQQAGFRPGKNCTGQILHLTEHIEEGYEKGCITGTVFVDLTAAYDTVQHRKMLHKVYHITRDFDFTKTVQTLLENHSFYVEFQGQKSRWRRQKNGLPQGTLHQPYLISSRTISHNHHSQRALYMLMTLALQHKQKILKQLKSNSPMP
;
A
#
# COMPACT_ATOMS: atom_id res chain seq x y z
N MET A 1 21.74 31.48 8.99
CA MET A 1 20.32 31.56 8.55
C MET A 1 19.83 30.41 7.63
N SER A 2 20.53 29.28 7.45
CA SER A 2 20.12 28.25 6.45
C SER A 2 19.86 26.83 6.98
N TYR A 3 19.96 26.57 8.29
CA TYR A 3 19.89 25.18 8.80
C TYR A 3 18.48 24.64 9.13
N PHE A 4 17.43 25.48 9.13
CA PHE A 4 16.10 25.08 9.63
C PHE A 4 14.92 25.26 8.66
N GLN A 5 15.15 25.65 7.39
CA GLN A 5 14.06 25.80 6.41
C GLN A 5 13.37 24.46 6.02
N GLY A 6 13.84 23.30 6.49
CA GLY A 6 13.27 21.99 6.17
C GLY A 6 12.72 21.17 7.35
N ASN A 7 13.08 21.50 8.60
CA ASN A 7 12.68 20.73 9.79
C ASN A 7 11.66 21.52 10.60
N ARG A 8 10.37 21.27 10.35
CA ARG A 8 9.28 21.86 11.13
C ARG A 8 9.27 21.26 12.54
N VAL A 9 9.93 21.93 13.50
CA VAL A 9 9.84 21.57 14.92
C VAL A 9 8.41 21.87 15.41
N PRO A 10 7.65 20.87 15.90
CA PRO A 10 6.28 21.09 16.35
C PRO A 10 6.26 22.03 17.58
N GLY A 11 5.56 23.16 17.47
CA GLY A 11 5.43 24.16 18.55
C GLY A 11 6.42 25.33 18.47
N LEU A 12 7.24 25.41 17.41
CA LEU A 12 8.17 26.51 17.20
C LEU A 12 7.42 27.73 16.62
N ASN A 13 7.28 28.79 17.42
CA ASN A 13 6.72 30.09 17.00
C ASN A 13 7.86 31.12 16.82
N GLU A 14 7.58 32.31 16.27
CA GLU A 14 8.61 33.35 16.03
C GLU A 14 9.36 33.73 17.31
N GLU A 15 8.66 33.78 18.43
CA GLU A 15 9.23 34.08 19.76
C GLU A 15 10.13 32.95 20.29
N SER A 16 9.76 31.69 20.03
CA SER A 16 10.54 30.50 20.39
C SER A 16 11.79 30.34 19.51
N LEU A 17 11.82 31.01 18.36
CA LEU A 17 12.93 30.96 17.39
C LEU A 17 14.15 31.70 17.93
N ASN A 18 13.93 32.85 18.57
CA ASN A 18 14.98 33.61 19.25
C ASN A 18 15.58 32.82 20.43
N GLN A 19 14.73 32.13 21.19
CA GLN A 19 15.16 31.26 22.30
C GLN A 19 15.95 30.03 21.81
N LEU A 20 15.57 29.48 20.66
CA LEU A 20 16.30 28.39 20.02
C LEU A 20 17.68 28.85 19.52
N GLN A 21 17.76 30.04 18.92
CA GLN A 21 19.05 30.61 18.47
C GLN A 21 19.99 30.84 19.63
N GLU A 22 19.48 31.35 20.75
CA GLU A 22 20.27 31.57 21.96
C GLU A 22 20.74 30.26 22.60
N TYR A 23 19.87 29.26 22.69
CA TYR A 23 20.25 27.92 23.14
C TYR A 23 21.34 27.30 22.26
N LEU A 24 21.23 27.42 20.94
CA LEU A 24 22.22 26.87 20.00
C LEU A 24 23.57 27.58 20.11
N ARG A 25 23.58 28.88 20.38
CA ARG A 25 24.80 29.65 20.63
C ARG A 25 25.52 29.16 21.89
N LEU A 26 24.79 29.08 23.00
CA LEU A 26 25.32 28.60 24.29
C LEU A 26 25.74 27.12 24.23
N PHE A 27 25.03 26.30 23.47
CA PHE A 27 25.37 24.89 23.27
C PHE A 27 26.67 24.70 22.48
N GLN A 28 26.98 25.59 21.53
CA GLN A 28 28.25 25.56 20.79
C GLN A 28 29.44 25.98 21.65
N GLU A 29 29.24 26.90 22.59
CA GLU A 29 30.29 27.35 23.51
C GLU A 29 30.57 26.34 24.62
N ASN A 30 29.53 25.87 25.34
CA ASN A 30 29.67 24.82 26.35
C ASN A 30 28.34 24.07 26.58
N PRO A 31 28.23 22.81 26.12
CA PRO A 31 26.99 22.02 26.25
C PRO A 31 26.53 21.75 27.68
N TYR A 32 27.45 21.74 28.64
CA TYR A 32 27.21 21.32 30.03
C TYR A 32 27.20 22.50 31.02
N SER A 33 27.23 23.74 30.53
CA SER A 33 27.14 24.90 31.42
C SER A 33 25.73 25.05 32.00
N ASP A 34 25.63 25.56 33.23
CA ASP A 34 24.35 25.86 33.88
C ASP A 34 23.50 26.85 33.05
N GLY A 35 24.16 27.76 32.33
CA GLY A 35 23.51 28.70 31.41
C GLY A 35 22.87 28.01 30.21
N THR A 36 23.54 27.01 29.62
CA THR A 36 23.01 26.21 28.51
C THR A 36 21.83 25.34 28.96
N ILE A 37 21.92 24.76 30.16
CA ILE A 37 20.83 23.94 30.75
C ILE A 37 19.60 24.81 31.03
N ALA A 38 19.79 25.99 31.63
CA ALA A 38 18.70 26.94 31.90
C ALA A 38 18.04 27.46 30.61
N ALA A 39 18.84 27.78 29.58
CA ALA A 39 18.33 28.16 28.26
C ALA A 39 17.54 27.03 27.60
N GLY A 40 18.01 25.79 27.73
CA GLY A 40 17.32 24.59 27.23
C GLY A 40 16.00 24.32 27.95
N GLN A 41 15.96 24.47 29.28
CA GLN A 41 14.73 24.36 30.07
C GLN A 41 13.72 25.45 29.70
N LYS A 42 14.17 26.69 29.52
CA LYS A 42 13.33 27.82 29.08
C LYS A 42 12.75 27.60 27.69
N LEU A 43 13.54 27.08 26.76
CA LEU A 43 13.06 26.70 25.43
C LEU A 43 12.03 25.55 25.51
N SER A 44 12.30 24.54 26.34
CA SER A 44 11.40 23.39 26.51
C SER A 44 10.04 23.80 27.09
N THR A 45 10.02 24.68 28.09
CA THR A 45 8.78 25.19 28.67
C THR A 45 8.02 26.08 27.69
N ALA A 46 8.71 26.95 26.93
CA ALA A 46 8.09 27.74 25.88
C ALA A 46 7.45 26.87 24.78
N LEU A 47 8.14 25.81 24.34
CA LEU A 47 7.60 24.86 23.37
C LEU A 47 6.40 24.07 23.92
N ALA A 48 6.42 23.73 25.21
CA ALA A 48 5.30 23.06 25.87
C ALA A 48 4.05 23.97 25.92
N ASN A 49 4.24 25.25 26.28
CA ASN A 49 3.17 26.25 26.31
C ASN A 49 2.60 26.50 24.91
N ALA A 50 3.45 26.71 23.90
CA ALA A 50 3.00 26.90 22.52
C ALA A 50 2.21 25.70 21.96
N LYS A 51 2.57 24.47 22.35
CA LYS A 51 1.79 23.26 22.02
C LYS A 51 0.44 23.24 22.72
N LYS A 52 0.38 23.67 23.98
CA LYS A 52 -0.84 23.76 24.78
C LYS A 52 -1.79 24.82 24.21
N ASP A 53 -1.30 26.00 23.89
CA ASP A 53 -2.12 27.09 23.35
C ASP A 53 -2.70 26.71 22.00
N ARG A 54 -1.87 26.10 21.13
CA ARG A 54 -2.34 25.56 19.87
C ARG A 54 -3.38 24.45 20.03
N TRP A 55 -3.28 23.65 21.09
CA TRP A 55 -4.27 22.61 21.40
C TRP A 55 -5.61 23.23 21.83
N ILE A 56 -5.55 24.28 22.66
CA ILE A 56 -6.73 25.05 23.10
C ILE A 56 -7.39 25.72 21.90
N GLU A 57 -6.64 26.44 21.06
CA GLU A 57 -7.13 27.07 19.83
C GLU A 57 -7.78 26.05 18.88
N LEU A 58 -7.20 24.85 18.78
CA LEU A 58 -7.75 23.78 17.96
C LEU A 58 -9.10 23.30 18.51
N LEU A 59 -9.22 23.14 19.83
CA LEU A 59 -10.47 22.75 20.50
C LEU A 59 -11.56 23.83 20.39
N GLU A 60 -11.21 25.10 20.54
CA GLU A 60 -12.15 26.22 20.43
C GLU A 60 -12.67 26.39 19.00
N ASN A 61 -11.82 26.17 17.99
CA ASN A 61 -12.20 26.22 16.57
C ASN A 61 -12.84 24.92 16.05
N LEU A 62 -12.95 23.88 16.89
CA LEU A 62 -13.54 22.59 16.51
C LEU A 62 -15.07 22.63 16.66
N ASP A 63 -15.76 23.04 15.60
CA ASP A 63 -17.22 22.91 15.52
C ASP A 63 -17.63 21.44 15.28
N MET A 64 -18.15 20.81 16.34
CA MET A 64 -18.69 19.45 16.34
C MET A 64 -20.04 19.33 15.63
N SER A 65 -20.74 20.44 15.35
CA SER A 65 -22.08 20.45 14.77
C SER A 65 -22.07 20.44 13.23
N LYS A 66 -21.14 21.17 12.57
CA LYS A 66 -21.10 21.30 11.09
C LYS A 66 -19.86 20.67 10.43
N SER A 67 -18.74 20.47 11.14
CA SER A 67 -17.48 19.95 10.58
C SER A 67 -17.04 18.63 11.22
N SER A 68 -17.89 17.60 11.10
CA SER A 68 -17.64 16.26 11.65
C SER A 68 -16.33 15.62 11.14
N ARG A 69 -15.88 15.92 9.91
CA ARG A 69 -14.73 15.24 9.31
C ARG A 69 -13.38 15.58 9.97
N LYS A 70 -13.16 16.84 10.36
CA LYS A 70 -11.94 17.27 11.07
C LYS A 70 -11.91 16.71 12.49
N ALA A 71 -13.04 16.80 13.20
CA ALA A 71 -13.22 16.20 14.53
C ALA A 71 -13.00 14.68 14.53
N TRP A 72 -13.60 13.95 13.60
CA TRP A 72 -13.41 12.49 13.47
C TRP A 72 -12.00 12.09 13.03
N GLN A 73 -11.25 12.96 12.36
CA GLN A 73 -9.83 12.72 12.06
C GLN A 73 -8.96 12.95 13.30
N LEU A 74 -9.28 13.97 14.11
CA LEU A 74 -8.61 14.27 15.37
C LEU A 74 -8.85 13.15 16.39
N LEU A 75 -10.11 12.76 16.61
CA LEU A 75 -10.48 11.64 17.47
C LEU A 75 -9.74 10.37 17.06
N ARG A 76 -9.69 10.01 15.78
CA ARG A 76 -8.92 8.84 15.32
C ARG A 76 -7.41 8.92 15.55
N ARG A 77 -6.84 10.12 15.70
CA ARG A 77 -5.42 10.30 16.05
C ARG A 77 -5.20 10.17 17.56
N LEU A 78 -6.16 10.62 18.36
CA LEU A 78 -6.14 10.58 19.83
C LEU A 78 -6.54 9.21 20.39
N ASP A 79 -7.44 8.50 19.71
CA ASP A 79 -7.99 7.17 20.04
C ASP A 79 -6.96 6.04 19.87
N SER A 80 -5.68 6.39 19.94
CA SER A 80 -4.60 5.48 20.26
C SER A 80 -4.54 5.38 21.78
N ASP A 81 -5.60 4.86 22.42
CA ASP A 81 -5.67 4.76 23.88
C ASP A 81 -4.44 4.01 24.42
N PRO A 82 -3.49 4.68 25.09
CA PRO A 82 -2.24 4.06 25.54
C PRO A 82 -2.47 3.04 26.67
N LEU A 83 -3.67 3.01 27.25
CA LEU A 83 -4.07 2.09 28.32
C LEU A 83 -4.59 0.76 27.78
N VAL A 84 -5.01 0.69 26.52
CA VAL A 84 -5.25 -0.59 25.85
C VAL A 84 -3.90 -1.15 25.45
N ASN A 85 -3.18 -1.69 26.42
CA ASN A 85 -2.13 -2.65 26.14
C ASN A 85 -2.82 -3.82 25.42
N PRO A 86 -2.61 -4.05 24.11
CA PRO A 86 -3.04 -5.31 23.54
C PRO A 86 -2.20 -6.35 24.27
N GLY A 87 -2.79 -7.02 25.26
CA GLY A 87 -2.10 -7.93 26.17
C GLY A 87 -1.07 -8.72 25.39
N HIS A 88 0.18 -8.70 25.87
CA HIS A 88 1.36 -9.20 25.15
C HIS A 88 0.97 -10.35 24.24
N ALA A 89 0.87 -10.06 22.94
CA ALA A 89 0.55 -11.10 21.98
C ALA A 89 1.68 -12.12 22.11
N ASN A 90 1.37 -13.34 22.54
CA ASN A 90 2.32 -14.47 22.57
C ASN A 90 2.82 -14.86 21.16
N VAL A 91 2.49 -14.07 20.14
CA VAL A 91 2.85 -14.27 18.76
C VAL A 91 4.20 -13.62 18.48
N THR A 92 5.17 -14.45 18.10
CA THR A 92 6.49 -13.95 17.72
C THR A 92 6.53 -13.47 16.27
N PRO A 93 7.42 -12.52 15.92
CA PRO A 93 7.62 -12.11 14.53
C PRO A 93 7.94 -13.30 13.59
N ASP A 94 8.66 -14.31 14.09
CA ASP A 94 8.98 -15.53 13.33
C ASP A 94 7.77 -16.43 13.09
N GLN A 95 6.81 -16.51 14.00
CA GLN A 95 5.56 -17.26 13.77
C GLN A 95 4.74 -16.61 12.65
N ILE A 96 4.64 -15.27 12.65
CA ILE A 96 3.96 -14.52 11.58
C ILE A 96 4.71 -14.74 10.26
N ALA A 97 6.04 -14.59 10.25
CA ALA A 97 6.85 -14.81 9.06
C ALA A 97 6.70 -16.24 8.52
N HIS A 98 6.64 -17.25 9.39
CA HIS A 98 6.47 -18.64 9.01
C HIS A 98 5.11 -18.87 8.34
N GLN A 99 4.05 -18.27 8.88
CA GLN A 99 2.72 -18.39 8.33
C GLN A 99 2.61 -17.79 6.91
N LEU A 100 3.28 -16.68 6.64
CA LEU A 100 3.35 -16.11 5.28
C LEU A 100 3.96 -17.08 4.28
N ILE A 101 5.01 -17.79 4.68
CA ILE A 101 5.64 -18.82 3.84
C ILE A 101 4.68 -20.00 3.64
N GLN A 102 3.95 -20.41 4.68
CA GLN A 102 2.96 -21.49 4.58
C GLN A 102 1.83 -21.13 3.60
N ASN A 103 1.30 -19.91 3.66
CA ASN A 103 0.28 -19.45 2.71
C ASN A 103 0.76 -19.51 1.25
N GLY A 104 2.05 -19.27 1.01
CA GLY A 104 2.67 -19.37 -0.32
C GLY A 104 2.99 -20.80 -0.79
N LYS A 105 2.92 -21.81 0.09
CA LYS A 105 3.07 -23.21 -0.28
C LYS A 105 1.77 -23.71 -0.89
N THR A 106 1.76 -23.89 -2.21
CA THR A 106 0.62 -24.50 -2.92
C THR A 106 0.84 -26.01 -3.04
N ASN A 107 -0.14 -26.82 -2.62
CA ASN A 107 -0.14 -28.29 -2.78
C ASN A 107 -0.35 -28.78 -4.23
N CYS A 108 -0.57 -27.85 -5.17
CA CYS A 108 -0.61 -28.21 -6.60
C CYS A 108 0.76 -28.70 -7.04
N SER A 109 0.80 -29.90 -7.62
CA SER A 109 1.94 -30.49 -8.31
C SER A 109 2.69 -29.43 -9.13
N ARG A 110 4.03 -29.54 -9.20
CA ARG A 110 4.89 -28.63 -9.98
C ARG A 110 4.50 -28.68 -11.47
N ILE A 111 3.45 -27.97 -11.86
CA ILE A 111 3.11 -27.81 -13.28
C ILE A 111 4.27 -27.03 -13.90
N LYS A 112 5.05 -27.71 -14.75
CA LYS A 112 6.11 -27.10 -15.55
C LYS A 112 5.46 -26.32 -16.71
N MET A 113 4.73 -25.26 -16.41
CA MET A 113 4.27 -24.35 -17.46
C MET A 113 5.46 -23.53 -17.94
N LYS A 114 5.98 -23.85 -19.13
CA LYS A 114 6.93 -23.00 -19.85
C LYS A 114 6.13 -21.99 -20.67
N ILE A 115 6.68 -20.78 -20.81
CA ILE A 115 6.12 -19.78 -21.72
C ILE A 115 6.53 -20.21 -23.14
N ASN A 116 5.56 -20.69 -23.91
CA ASN A 116 5.78 -21.01 -25.33
C ASN A 116 5.72 -19.69 -26.10
N ARG A 117 6.86 -19.28 -26.65
CA ARG A 117 6.97 -18.04 -27.41
C ARG A 117 6.35 -18.21 -28.79
N VAL A 118 5.70 -17.16 -29.28
CA VAL A 118 5.16 -17.09 -30.65
C VAL A 118 5.76 -15.84 -31.31
N PRO A 119 6.99 -15.92 -31.86
CA PRO A 119 7.75 -14.76 -32.31
C PRO A 119 6.99 -13.86 -33.31
N GLU A 120 6.18 -14.47 -34.18
CA GLU A 120 5.38 -13.79 -35.20
C GLU A 120 4.34 -12.83 -34.63
N LEU A 121 3.87 -13.08 -33.39
CA LEU A 121 2.87 -12.26 -32.71
C LEU A 121 3.48 -11.41 -31.61
N GLU A 122 4.82 -11.45 -31.43
CA GLU A 122 5.47 -10.70 -30.37
C GLU A 122 5.42 -9.19 -30.63
N THR A 123 5.04 -8.43 -29.61
CA THR A 123 5.05 -6.97 -29.62
C THR A 123 6.12 -6.45 -28.66
N HIS A 124 6.74 -5.33 -28.98
CA HIS A 124 7.77 -4.69 -28.15
C HIS A 124 7.35 -3.30 -27.64
N GLN A 125 6.05 -3.00 -27.66
CA GLN A 125 5.55 -1.69 -27.27
C GLN A 125 5.78 -1.40 -25.78
N LEU A 126 5.60 -2.41 -24.91
CA LEU A 126 5.73 -2.24 -23.46
C LEU A 126 7.19 -2.19 -23.00
N SER A 127 8.08 -2.85 -23.75
CA SER A 127 9.54 -2.91 -23.51
C SER A 127 10.33 -1.75 -24.12
N SER A 128 9.68 -0.81 -24.81
CA SER A 128 10.29 0.42 -25.34
C SER A 128 10.95 1.29 -24.23
N PRO A 129 11.91 2.16 -24.53
CA PRO A 129 12.47 3.07 -23.52
C PRO A 129 11.41 3.95 -22.84
N LEU A 130 11.55 4.14 -21.54
CA LEU A 130 10.75 5.05 -20.71
C LEU A 130 11.14 6.49 -21.00
N ASN A 131 10.16 7.40 -20.93
CA ASN A 131 10.38 8.84 -21.10
C ASN A 131 10.11 9.63 -19.82
N LEU A 132 10.49 10.91 -19.82
CA LEU A 132 10.38 11.79 -18.66
C LEU A 132 8.92 12.10 -18.29
N LYS A 133 8.02 12.13 -19.28
CA LYS A 133 6.59 12.37 -19.06
C LYS A 133 5.97 11.24 -18.24
N GLU A 134 6.25 10.00 -18.62
CA GLU A 134 5.82 8.80 -17.89
C GLU A 134 6.36 8.79 -16.46
N LEU A 135 7.61 9.21 -16.25
CA LEU A 135 8.22 9.30 -14.93
C LEU A 135 7.48 10.31 -14.04
N ARG A 136 7.27 11.52 -14.55
CA ARG A 136 6.57 12.59 -13.82
C ARG A 136 5.12 12.20 -13.50
N GLU A 137 4.43 11.59 -14.45
CA GLU A 137 3.08 11.07 -14.24
C GLU A 137 3.04 9.97 -13.17
N ALA A 138 4.01 9.06 -13.17
CA ALA A 138 4.13 8.02 -12.16
C ALA A 138 4.38 8.60 -10.76
N ILE A 139 5.32 9.55 -10.64
CA ILE A 139 5.62 10.25 -9.37
C ILE A 139 4.38 10.98 -8.85
N LYS A 140 3.66 11.71 -9.72
CA LYS A 140 2.43 12.44 -9.37
C LYS A 140 1.35 11.51 -8.82
N ARG A 141 1.16 10.34 -9.45
CA ARG A 141 0.15 9.34 -9.05
C ARG A 141 0.49 8.60 -7.75
N CYS A 142 1.76 8.57 -7.33
CA CYS A 142 2.14 7.97 -6.06
C CYS A 142 1.65 8.80 -4.87
N LYS A 143 1.09 8.11 -3.87
CA LYS A 143 0.51 8.73 -2.66
C LYS A 143 1.62 9.17 -1.69
N THR A 144 1.46 10.35 -1.11
CA THR A 144 2.26 10.87 0.01
C THR A 144 1.70 10.37 1.35
N GLY A 145 2.45 10.57 2.43
CA GLY A 145 2.12 10.18 3.80
C GLY A 145 2.20 8.68 4.01
N LYS A 146 3.15 8.00 3.34
CA LYS A 146 3.35 6.55 3.43
C LYS A 146 4.69 6.24 4.06
N ALA A 147 4.72 5.22 4.91
CA ALA A 147 5.94 4.77 5.56
C ALA A 147 7.00 4.35 4.51
N PRO A 148 8.28 4.68 4.76
CA PRO A 148 9.37 4.39 3.83
C PRO A 148 9.73 2.91 3.83
N GLY A 149 10.51 2.51 2.84
CA GLY A 149 11.11 1.18 2.80
C GLY A 149 12.32 1.11 3.73
N LEU A 150 13.22 0.15 3.45
CA LEU A 150 14.49 0.01 4.18
C LEU A 150 15.50 1.13 3.89
N ASP A 151 15.22 1.95 2.89
CA ASP A 151 16.05 3.07 2.44
C ASP A 151 15.68 4.40 3.09
N ASP A 152 14.64 4.41 3.95
CA ASP A 152 14.12 5.59 4.64
C ASP A 152 13.74 6.78 3.74
N LEU A 153 13.68 6.57 2.42
CA LEU A 153 13.32 7.57 1.44
C LEU A 153 11.80 7.66 1.31
N MET A 154 11.27 8.86 1.54
CA MET A 154 9.84 9.18 1.48
C MET A 154 9.41 9.61 0.08
N MET A 155 8.12 9.45 -0.22
CA MET A 155 7.57 9.84 -1.52
C MET A 155 7.64 11.36 -1.75
N GLU A 156 7.51 12.12 -0.67
CA GLU A 156 7.62 13.57 -0.59
C GLU A 156 8.96 14.04 -1.12
N GLN A 157 10.06 13.42 -0.68
CA GLN A 157 11.42 13.78 -1.10
C GLN A 157 11.59 13.56 -2.61
N ILE A 158 11.08 12.45 -3.14
CA ILE A 158 11.14 12.13 -4.57
C ILE A 158 10.29 13.12 -5.39
N LYS A 159 9.16 13.58 -4.87
CA LYS A 159 8.34 14.63 -5.53
C LYS A 159 9.05 15.98 -5.61
N HIS A 160 10.03 16.23 -4.75
CA HIS A 160 10.85 17.43 -4.75
C HIS A 160 12.19 17.26 -5.51
N PHE A 161 12.38 16.16 -6.23
CA PHE A 161 13.57 15.98 -7.06
C PHE A 161 13.65 17.04 -8.17
N GLY A 162 14.80 17.68 -8.30
CA GLY A 162 15.08 18.58 -9.42
C GLY A 162 15.31 17.83 -10.73
N ALA A 163 15.30 18.56 -11.85
CA ALA A 163 15.43 17.99 -13.19
C ALA A 163 16.66 17.09 -13.39
N LYS A 164 17.80 17.41 -12.76
CA LYS A 164 19.00 16.56 -12.81
C LYS A 164 18.76 15.18 -12.19
N ALA A 165 18.08 15.13 -11.04
CA ALA A 165 17.74 13.88 -10.36
C ALA A 165 16.68 13.09 -11.14
N GLU A 166 15.67 13.75 -11.69
CA GLU A 166 14.68 13.10 -12.58
C GLU A 166 15.34 12.46 -13.80
N ASN A 167 16.26 13.17 -14.47
CA ASN A 167 16.98 12.66 -15.63
C ASN A 167 17.89 11.48 -15.28
N TRP A 168 18.58 11.54 -14.14
CA TRP A 168 19.36 10.41 -13.64
C TRP A 168 18.47 9.20 -13.36
N LEU A 169 17.33 9.42 -12.69
CA LEU A 169 16.40 8.36 -12.35
C LEU A 169 15.78 7.71 -13.59
N LEU A 170 15.48 8.50 -14.63
CA LEU A 170 15.00 8.01 -15.91
C LEU A 170 16.04 7.10 -16.59
N LYS A 171 17.30 7.55 -16.66
CA LYS A 171 18.41 6.73 -17.20
C LYS A 171 18.54 5.41 -16.44
N PHE A 172 18.47 5.48 -15.11
CA PHE A 172 18.54 4.31 -14.25
C PHE A 172 17.38 3.32 -14.46
N TYR A 173 16.13 3.80 -14.58
CA TYR A 173 14.99 2.94 -14.88
C TYR A 173 15.06 2.33 -16.29
N ASN A 174 15.57 3.08 -17.27
CA ASN A 174 15.82 2.56 -18.61
C ASN A 174 16.88 1.45 -18.63
N GLN A 175 17.95 1.58 -17.84
CA GLN A 175 18.91 0.50 -17.64
C GLN A 175 18.27 -0.74 -17.01
N CYS A 176 17.42 -0.54 -15.98
CA CYS A 176 16.69 -1.64 -15.36
C CYS A 176 15.81 -2.39 -16.38
N LEU A 177 15.10 -1.65 -17.24
CA LEU A 177 14.24 -2.22 -18.29
C LEU A 177 15.06 -2.92 -19.38
N ALA A 178 16.13 -2.29 -19.88
CA ALA A 178 16.98 -2.84 -20.93
C ALA A 178 17.67 -4.15 -20.52
N HIS A 179 18.21 -4.20 -19.30
CA HIS A 179 18.89 -5.38 -18.76
C HIS A 179 17.95 -6.39 -18.10
N LYS A 180 16.67 -6.05 -17.92
CA LYS A 180 15.68 -6.86 -17.19
C LYS A 180 16.20 -7.22 -15.80
N GLN A 181 16.76 -6.23 -15.11
CA GLN A 181 17.34 -6.40 -13.78
C GLN A 181 16.92 -5.24 -12.89
N ILE A 182 16.78 -5.53 -11.60
CA ILE A 182 16.48 -4.53 -10.58
C ILE A 182 17.54 -4.58 -9.47
N PRO A 183 17.78 -3.46 -8.78
CA PRO A 183 18.66 -3.40 -7.62
C PRO A 183 18.35 -4.49 -6.59
N ARG A 184 19.39 -5.12 -6.06
CA ARG A 184 19.27 -6.09 -4.97
C ARG A 184 18.60 -5.48 -3.73
N ALA A 185 18.78 -4.18 -3.51
CA ALA A 185 18.14 -3.45 -2.41
C ALA A 185 16.60 -3.47 -2.51
N TRP A 186 16.04 -3.35 -3.72
CA TRP A 186 14.59 -3.37 -3.94
C TRP A 186 13.95 -4.75 -3.73
N ARG A 187 14.77 -5.81 -3.69
CA ARG A 187 14.33 -7.17 -3.37
C ARG A 187 14.26 -7.45 -1.86
N LYS A 188 14.65 -6.49 -1.02
CA LYS A 188 14.58 -6.60 0.43
C LYS A 188 13.39 -5.79 0.93
N THR A 189 12.62 -6.34 1.86
CA THR A 189 11.39 -5.69 2.34
C THR A 189 11.19 -5.90 3.84
N LYS A 190 10.82 -4.83 4.54
CA LYS A 190 10.31 -4.90 5.92
C LYS A 190 8.82 -5.16 5.89
N ILE A 191 8.35 -6.16 6.62
CA ILE A 191 6.92 -6.43 6.79
C ILE A 191 6.48 -6.00 8.18
N ILE A 192 5.43 -5.19 8.27
CA ILE A 192 4.77 -4.86 9.53
C ILE A 192 3.47 -5.66 9.62
N ALA A 193 3.24 -6.32 10.75
CA ALA A 193 2.03 -7.10 10.98
C ALA A 193 0.97 -6.25 11.70
N ILE A 194 -0.22 -6.11 11.09
CA ILE A 194 -1.35 -5.38 11.68
C ILE A 194 -2.49 -6.35 12.00
N LEU A 195 -2.93 -6.37 13.26
CA LEU A 195 -4.03 -7.23 13.70
C LEU A 195 -5.33 -6.89 12.94
N LYS A 196 -6.05 -7.92 12.50
CA LYS A 196 -7.40 -7.76 11.95
C LYS A 196 -8.33 -7.23 13.04
N PRO A 197 -9.15 -6.19 12.78
CA PRO A 197 -10.06 -5.64 13.76
C PRO A 197 -10.97 -6.72 14.36
N GLY A 198 -11.09 -6.75 15.70
CA GLY A 198 -11.96 -7.69 16.43
C GLY A 198 -11.55 -9.16 16.34
N LYS A 199 -10.27 -9.44 16.06
CA LYS A 199 -9.72 -10.79 16.05
C LYS A 199 -8.72 -10.97 17.19
N ASP A 200 -8.60 -12.20 17.66
CA ASP A 200 -7.68 -12.59 18.72
C ASP A 200 -6.21 -12.32 18.33
N ALA A 201 -5.50 -11.61 19.20
CA ALA A 201 -4.10 -11.24 19.05
C ALA A 201 -3.14 -12.43 19.25
N SER A 202 -3.60 -13.51 19.87
CA SER A 202 -2.78 -14.70 20.14
C SER A 202 -2.55 -15.58 18.91
N ASN A 203 -3.24 -15.31 17.80
CA ASN A 203 -3.17 -16.12 16.59
C ASN A 203 -2.51 -15.35 15.43
N ALA A 204 -1.35 -15.83 14.97
CA ALA A 204 -0.63 -15.27 13.83
C ALA A 204 -1.52 -15.07 12.58
N LYS A 205 -2.51 -15.96 12.35
CA LYS A 205 -3.41 -15.90 11.18
C LYS A 205 -4.30 -14.66 11.14
N ASN A 206 -4.46 -14.03 12.29
CA ASN A 206 -5.26 -12.82 12.44
C ASN A 206 -4.50 -11.56 12.07
N TYR A 207 -3.20 -11.64 11.78
CA TYR A 207 -2.42 -10.50 11.34
C TYR A 207 -2.44 -10.34 9.82
N ARG A 208 -2.49 -9.09 9.36
CA ARG A 208 -2.27 -8.70 7.97
C ARG A 208 -0.82 -8.27 7.80
N PRO A 209 -0.03 -8.92 6.94
CA PRO A 209 1.30 -8.44 6.60
C PRO A 209 1.18 -7.16 5.74
N ILE A 210 1.95 -6.13 6.05
CA ILE A 210 2.10 -4.94 5.20
C ILE A 210 3.56 -4.82 4.82
N SER A 211 3.83 -4.97 3.53
CA SER A 211 5.16 -4.86 2.94
C SER A 211 5.52 -3.39 2.72
N LEU A 212 6.53 -2.91 3.44
CA LEU A 212 7.12 -1.58 3.26
C LEU A 212 8.19 -1.64 2.18
N LEU A 213 7.76 -1.40 0.95
CA LEU A 213 8.61 -1.36 -0.24
C LEU A 213 9.25 0.02 -0.42
N CYS A 214 10.47 0.02 -0.97
CA CYS A 214 11.18 1.21 -1.44
C CYS A 214 10.28 2.09 -2.34
N HIS A 215 10.30 3.41 -2.13
CA HIS A 215 9.47 4.32 -2.92
C HIS A 215 9.93 4.45 -4.37
N LEU A 216 11.24 4.38 -4.65
CA LEU A 216 11.76 4.34 -6.03
C LEU A 216 11.29 3.07 -6.74
N TYR A 217 11.31 1.92 -6.05
CA TYR A 217 10.71 0.69 -6.58
C TYR A 217 9.24 0.90 -6.94
N LYS A 218 8.44 1.52 -6.07
CA LYS A 218 7.02 1.84 -6.36
C LYS A 218 6.85 2.79 -7.55
N VAL A 219 7.75 3.75 -7.76
CA VAL A 219 7.70 4.64 -8.93
C VAL A 219 7.97 3.85 -10.21
N TYR A 220 9.03 3.04 -10.24
CA TYR A 220 9.32 2.16 -11.38
C TYR A 220 8.15 1.21 -11.66
N GLU A 221 7.61 0.62 -10.59
CA GLU A 221 6.43 -0.23 -10.61
C GLU A 221 5.23 0.48 -11.27
N ARG A 222 4.97 1.74 -10.87
CA ARG A 222 3.88 2.54 -11.42
C ARG A 222 4.05 2.83 -12.91
N MET A 223 5.28 3.08 -13.38
CA MET A 223 5.53 3.35 -14.80
C MET A 223 5.17 2.13 -15.66
N LEU A 224 5.63 0.94 -15.26
CA LEU A 224 5.29 -0.30 -15.95
C LEU A 224 3.79 -0.59 -15.92
N LEU A 225 3.13 -0.32 -14.79
CA LEU A 225 1.67 -0.47 -14.67
C LEU A 225 0.90 0.49 -15.58
N ASN A 226 1.36 1.74 -15.72
CA ASN A 226 0.71 2.72 -16.59
C ASN A 226 0.75 2.28 -18.05
N ARG A 227 1.80 1.57 -18.49
CA ARG A 227 1.89 0.96 -19.83
C ARG A 227 1.01 -0.28 -19.96
N LEU A 228 0.98 -1.12 -18.93
CA LEU A 228 0.24 -2.38 -18.94
C LEU A 228 -1.29 -2.19 -18.84
N GLY A 229 -1.74 -1.19 -18.11
CA GLY A 229 -3.16 -0.93 -17.84
C GLY A 229 -4.01 -0.87 -19.12
N PRO A 230 -3.69 -0.03 -20.10
CA PRO A 230 -4.43 0.07 -21.37
C PRO A 230 -4.49 -1.24 -22.18
N VAL A 231 -3.49 -2.13 -22.04
CA VAL A 231 -3.46 -3.43 -22.74
C VAL A 231 -4.33 -4.47 -22.06
N ILE A 232 -4.40 -4.43 -20.72
CA ILE A 232 -5.19 -5.39 -19.93
C ILE A 232 -6.66 -4.98 -19.88
N GLU A 233 -6.97 -3.69 -19.73
CA GLU A 233 -8.30 -3.19 -19.42
C GLU A 233 -9.40 -3.68 -20.39
N PRO A 234 -9.20 -3.69 -21.73
CA PRO A 234 -10.18 -4.21 -22.67
C PRO A 234 -10.39 -5.73 -22.60
N LYS A 235 -9.42 -6.47 -22.05
CA LYS A 235 -9.45 -7.93 -21.95
C LYS A 235 -10.04 -8.42 -20.63
N LEU A 236 -10.36 -7.51 -19.71
CA LEU A 236 -11.02 -7.83 -18.44
C LEU A 236 -12.52 -8.04 -18.64
N ILE A 237 -13.07 -9.05 -17.94
CA ILE A 237 -14.50 -9.33 -17.90
C ILE A 237 -15.27 -8.08 -17.43
N ALA A 238 -16.39 -7.78 -18.08
CA ALA A 238 -17.20 -6.57 -17.82
C ALA A 238 -17.71 -6.51 -16.36
N GLN A 239 -18.04 -7.65 -15.76
CA GLN A 239 -18.53 -7.75 -14.39
C GLN A 239 -17.41 -7.58 -13.34
N GLN A 240 -16.13 -7.70 -13.73
CA GLN A 240 -15.03 -7.39 -12.81
C GLN A 240 -15.01 -5.88 -12.54
N ALA A 241 -15.17 -5.48 -11.29
CA ALA A 241 -15.07 -4.08 -10.84
C ALA A 241 -13.88 -3.80 -9.90
N GLY A 242 -13.31 -4.84 -9.30
CA GLY A 242 -12.18 -4.70 -8.39
C GLY A 242 -11.02 -3.97 -9.06
N PHE A 243 -10.64 -2.83 -8.49
CA PHE A 243 -9.44 -2.06 -8.85
C PHE A 243 -9.39 -1.52 -10.27
N ARG A 244 -10.54 -1.35 -10.91
CA ARG A 244 -10.65 -0.74 -12.23
C ARG A 244 -11.02 0.74 -12.13
N PRO A 245 -10.47 1.60 -13.00
CA PRO A 245 -10.89 2.99 -13.07
C PRO A 245 -12.38 3.07 -13.44
N GLY A 246 -13.11 4.01 -12.82
CA GLY A 246 -14.53 4.21 -13.11
C GLY A 246 -15.50 3.18 -12.51
N LYS A 247 -15.01 2.11 -11.87
CA LYS A 247 -15.86 1.11 -11.21
C LYS A 247 -15.77 1.20 -9.69
N ASN A 248 -16.90 0.98 -9.03
CA ASN A 248 -17.01 1.04 -7.58
C ASN A 248 -17.95 -0.06 -7.05
N CYS A 249 -17.94 -0.27 -5.73
CA CYS A 249 -18.77 -1.31 -5.11
C CYS A 249 -20.26 -1.01 -5.20
N THR A 250 -20.66 0.26 -5.21
CA THR A 250 -22.08 0.64 -5.26
C THR A 250 -22.69 0.20 -6.58
N GLY A 251 -22.00 0.42 -7.71
CA GLY A 251 -22.45 -0.05 -9.02
C GLY A 251 -22.51 -1.57 -9.12
N GLN A 252 -21.62 -2.31 -8.45
CA GLN A 252 -21.71 -3.77 -8.41
C GLN A 252 -22.89 -4.29 -7.59
N ILE A 253 -23.23 -3.60 -6.50
CA ILE A 253 -24.43 -3.93 -5.72
C ILE A 253 -25.67 -3.66 -6.57
N LEU A 254 -25.70 -2.53 -7.30
CA LEU A 254 -26.79 -2.19 -8.20
C LEU A 254 -26.99 -3.26 -9.28
N HIS A 255 -25.92 -3.70 -9.96
CA HIS A 255 -26.03 -4.77 -10.95
C HIS A 255 -26.51 -6.11 -10.37
N LEU A 256 -26.16 -6.40 -9.12
CA LEU A 256 -26.66 -7.60 -8.44
C LEU A 256 -28.15 -7.46 -8.12
N THR A 257 -28.61 -6.29 -7.66
CA THR A 257 -30.04 -6.07 -7.36
C THR A 257 -30.88 -6.08 -8.63
N GLU A 258 -30.43 -5.42 -9.70
CA GLU A 258 -31.08 -5.45 -11.02
C GLU A 258 -31.24 -6.91 -11.51
N HIS A 259 -30.19 -7.73 -11.39
CA HIS A 259 -30.25 -9.13 -11.80
C HIS A 259 -31.27 -9.97 -11.00
N ILE A 260 -31.42 -9.66 -9.70
CA ILE A 260 -32.40 -10.34 -8.83
C ILE A 260 -33.82 -9.90 -9.20
N GLU A 261 -34.04 -8.61 -9.45
CA GLU A 261 -35.33 -8.04 -9.84
C GLU A 261 -35.79 -8.59 -11.19
N GLU A 262 -34.92 -8.61 -12.21
CA GLU A 262 -35.22 -9.21 -13.51
C GLU A 262 -35.57 -10.69 -13.42
N GLY A 263 -34.87 -11.44 -12.55
CA GLY A 263 -35.15 -12.85 -12.31
C GLY A 263 -36.52 -13.06 -11.68
N TYR A 264 -36.90 -12.19 -10.74
CA TYR A 264 -38.21 -12.19 -10.10
C TYR A 264 -39.33 -11.89 -11.09
N GLU A 265 -39.19 -10.86 -11.93
CA GLU A 265 -40.17 -10.49 -12.96
C GLU A 265 -40.40 -11.62 -13.97
N LYS A 266 -39.36 -12.38 -14.31
CA LYS A 266 -39.41 -13.51 -15.24
C LYS A 266 -39.90 -14.81 -14.58
N GLY A 267 -40.30 -14.78 -13.29
CA GLY A 267 -40.72 -15.97 -12.54
C GLY A 267 -39.60 -17.01 -12.36
N CYS A 268 -38.34 -16.61 -12.48
CA CYS A 268 -37.18 -17.50 -12.37
C CYS A 268 -36.70 -17.61 -10.92
N ILE A 269 -36.24 -18.81 -10.53
CA ILE A 269 -35.56 -19.00 -9.25
C ILE A 269 -34.14 -18.43 -9.35
N THR A 270 -33.88 -17.34 -8.63
CA THR A 270 -32.57 -16.67 -8.63
C THR A 270 -31.79 -17.00 -7.36
N GLY A 271 -30.55 -17.49 -7.52
CA GLY A 271 -29.66 -17.84 -6.42
C GLY A 271 -28.33 -17.10 -6.52
N THR A 272 -27.76 -16.70 -5.38
CA THR A 272 -26.44 -16.03 -5.31
C THR A 272 -25.45 -16.87 -4.52
N VAL A 273 -24.24 -17.03 -5.06
CA VAL A 273 -23.12 -17.73 -4.39
C VAL A 273 -21.98 -16.75 -4.14
N PHE A 274 -21.60 -16.58 -2.88
CA PHE A 274 -20.47 -15.75 -2.49
C PHE A 274 -19.24 -16.61 -2.26
N VAL A 275 -18.16 -16.33 -3.00
CA VAL A 275 -16.87 -17.05 -2.87
C VAL A 275 -15.83 -16.09 -2.33
N ASP A 276 -15.25 -16.41 -1.17
CA ASP A 276 -14.11 -15.67 -0.60
C ASP A 276 -12.81 -16.47 -0.74
N LEU A 277 -11.78 -15.82 -1.28
CA LEU A 277 -10.48 -16.46 -1.51
C LEU A 277 -9.58 -16.28 -0.29
N THR A 278 -9.22 -17.40 0.35
CA THR A 278 -8.28 -17.37 1.47
C THR A 278 -6.90 -16.91 1.00
N ALA A 279 -6.37 -15.85 1.63
CA ALA A 279 -5.02 -15.32 1.38
C ALA A 279 -4.69 -15.15 -0.12
N ALA A 280 -5.61 -14.51 -0.87
CA ALA A 280 -5.55 -14.41 -2.33
C ALA A 280 -4.23 -13.83 -2.89
N TYR A 281 -3.58 -12.93 -2.13
CA TYR A 281 -2.29 -12.33 -2.51
C TYR A 281 -1.10 -13.26 -2.23
N ASP A 282 -1.11 -13.98 -1.11
CA ASP A 282 0.00 -14.84 -0.68
C ASP A 282 0.06 -16.13 -1.50
N THR A 283 -1.08 -16.59 -2.00
CA THR A 283 -1.22 -17.82 -2.81
C THR A 283 -0.88 -17.61 -4.29
N VAL A 284 -0.37 -16.43 -4.68
CA VAL A 284 -0.12 -16.11 -6.08
C VAL A 284 1.06 -16.90 -6.65
N GLN A 285 0.78 -17.93 -7.46
CA GLN A 285 1.79 -18.61 -8.26
C GLN A 285 2.32 -17.70 -9.39
N HIS A 286 3.61 -17.32 -9.32
CA HIS A 286 4.23 -16.43 -10.30
C HIS A 286 4.24 -17.02 -11.71
N ARG A 287 4.54 -18.32 -11.88
CA ARG A 287 4.58 -18.96 -13.21
C ARG A 287 3.26 -18.87 -13.97
N LYS A 288 2.13 -19.16 -13.30
CA LYS A 288 0.80 -19.05 -13.91
C LYS A 288 0.47 -17.62 -14.31
N MET A 289 0.89 -16.67 -13.49
CA MET A 289 0.67 -15.25 -13.75
C MET A 289 1.51 -14.76 -14.93
N LEU A 290 2.81 -15.10 -14.98
CA LEU A 290 3.70 -14.72 -16.08
C LEU A 290 3.25 -15.30 -17.42
N HIS A 291 2.77 -16.54 -17.42
CA HIS A 291 2.16 -17.15 -18.61
C HIS A 291 0.95 -16.33 -19.11
N LYS A 292 0.03 -15.95 -18.21
CA LYS A 292 -1.12 -15.10 -18.57
C LYS A 292 -0.71 -13.71 -19.07
N VAL A 293 0.26 -13.08 -18.41
CA VAL A 293 0.79 -11.78 -18.82
C VAL A 293 1.33 -11.87 -20.25
N TYR A 294 2.16 -12.88 -20.56
CA TYR A 294 2.68 -13.08 -21.91
C TYR A 294 1.59 -13.29 -22.95
N HIS A 295 0.58 -14.12 -22.67
CA HIS A 295 -0.53 -14.34 -23.63
C HIS A 295 -1.35 -13.07 -23.88
N ILE A 296 -1.45 -12.19 -22.89
CA ILE A 296 -2.17 -10.92 -23.00
C ILE A 296 -1.34 -9.87 -23.72
N THR A 297 -0.09 -9.67 -23.33
CA THR A 297 0.74 -8.58 -23.87
C THR A 297 1.44 -8.96 -25.16
N ARG A 298 1.70 -10.26 -25.36
CA ARG A 298 2.62 -10.79 -26.38
C ARG A 298 4.00 -10.13 -26.35
N ASP A 299 4.41 -9.55 -25.22
CA ASP A 299 5.73 -8.93 -25.04
C ASP A 299 6.56 -9.78 -24.08
N PHE A 300 7.52 -10.52 -24.64
CA PHE A 300 8.39 -11.42 -23.87
C PHE A 300 9.35 -10.65 -22.96
N ASP A 301 9.94 -9.55 -23.45
CA ASP A 301 10.90 -8.75 -22.70
C ASP A 301 10.24 -8.04 -21.52
N PHE A 302 9.04 -7.52 -21.72
CA PHE A 302 8.22 -6.97 -20.64
C PHE A 302 7.85 -8.06 -19.63
N THR A 303 7.45 -9.24 -20.09
CA THR A 303 7.13 -10.36 -19.19
C THR A 303 8.35 -10.77 -18.35
N LYS A 304 9.55 -10.78 -18.93
CA LYS A 304 10.81 -11.04 -18.22
C LYS A 304 11.11 -9.94 -17.20
N THR A 305 10.83 -8.68 -17.54
CA THR A 305 10.92 -7.56 -16.59
C THR A 305 9.97 -7.77 -15.41
N VAL A 306 8.70 -8.12 -15.65
CA VAL A 306 7.72 -8.46 -14.61
C VAL A 306 8.18 -9.65 -13.78
N GLN A 307 8.77 -10.68 -14.38
CA GLN A 307 9.35 -11.82 -13.66
C GLN A 307 10.42 -11.34 -12.67
N THR A 308 11.32 -10.46 -13.09
CA THR A 308 12.40 -9.96 -12.22
C THR A 308 11.90 -9.09 -11.06
N LEU A 309 10.72 -8.47 -11.20
CA LEU A 309 10.04 -7.75 -10.12
C LEU A 309 9.42 -8.68 -9.07
N LEU A 310 9.17 -9.94 -9.39
CA LEU A 310 8.47 -10.89 -8.52
C LEU A 310 9.43 -11.88 -7.86
N GLU A 311 10.55 -12.16 -8.52
CA GLU A 311 11.50 -13.16 -8.06
C GLU A 311 12.46 -12.64 -6.99
N ASN A 312 12.90 -13.56 -6.14
CA ASN A 312 14.03 -13.38 -5.21
C ASN A 312 13.81 -12.29 -4.16
N HIS A 313 12.55 -12.05 -3.78
CA HIS A 313 12.24 -11.18 -2.65
C HIS A 313 12.55 -11.85 -1.31
N SER A 314 13.29 -11.12 -0.49
CA SER A 314 13.61 -11.47 0.89
C SER A 314 12.95 -10.48 1.83
N PHE A 315 12.37 -10.97 2.92
CA PHE A 315 11.69 -10.14 3.89
C PHE A 315 12.04 -10.54 5.32
N TYR A 316 11.84 -9.62 6.25
CA TYR A 316 11.70 -9.92 7.67
C TYR A 316 10.42 -9.25 8.18
N VAL A 317 9.85 -9.80 9.26
CA VAL A 317 8.68 -9.24 9.94
C VAL A 317 9.18 -8.45 11.14
N GLU A 318 8.68 -7.24 11.30
CA GLU A 318 8.85 -6.42 12.50
C GLU A 318 7.52 -6.33 13.23
N PHE A 319 7.51 -6.74 14.49
CA PHE A 319 6.33 -6.72 15.34
C PHE A 319 6.74 -6.37 16.76
N GLN A 320 6.08 -5.36 17.36
CA GLN A 320 6.35 -4.88 18.72
C GLN A 320 7.83 -4.62 19.02
N GLY A 321 8.55 -3.99 18.07
CA GLY A 321 9.98 -3.66 18.21
C GLY A 321 10.95 -4.84 17.98
N GLN A 322 10.44 -6.07 17.88
CA GLN A 322 11.24 -7.26 17.58
C GLN A 322 11.25 -7.57 16.08
N LYS A 323 12.36 -8.16 15.61
CA LYS A 323 12.57 -8.53 14.19
C LYS A 323 12.68 -10.03 14.05
N SER A 324 12.01 -10.60 13.05
CA SER A 324 12.18 -12.00 12.67
C SER A 324 13.50 -12.22 11.93
N ARG A 325 13.86 -13.49 11.74
CA ARG A 325 14.89 -13.87 10.76
C ARG A 325 14.48 -13.47 9.35
N TRP A 326 15.47 -13.24 8.49
CA TRP A 326 15.24 -13.07 7.06
C TRP A 326 14.70 -14.35 6.43
N ARG A 327 13.68 -14.21 5.60
CA ARG A 327 13.03 -15.29 4.86
C ARG A 327 12.93 -14.92 3.39
N ARG A 328 12.86 -15.91 2.52
CA ARG A 328 12.69 -15.72 1.07
C ARG A 328 11.28 -16.12 0.65
N GLN A 329 10.59 -15.22 -0.02
CA GLN A 329 9.26 -15.48 -0.58
C GLN A 329 9.42 -16.10 -1.97
N LYS A 330 8.83 -17.29 -2.18
CA LYS A 330 8.85 -17.98 -3.48
C LYS A 330 7.58 -17.74 -4.31
N ASN A 331 6.44 -17.60 -3.65
CA ASN A 331 5.14 -17.34 -4.25
C ASN A 331 4.43 -16.25 -3.43
N GLY A 332 3.43 -15.65 -4.05
CA GLY A 332 2.67 -14.56 -3.46
C GLY A 332 3.16 -13.20 -3.94
N LEU A 333 2.32 -12.19 -3.76
CA LEU A 333 2.65 -10.81 -4.06
C LEU A 333 2.84 -10.04 -2.75
N PRO A 334 3.90 -9.22 -2.59
CA PRO A 334 4.09 -8.42 -1.39
C PRO A 334 2.93 -7.43 -1.21
N GLN A 335 2.23 -7.50 -0.08
CA GLN A 335 1.06 -6.67 0.26
C GLN A 335 1.45 -5.19 0.39
N GLY A 336 1.20 -4.40 -0.64
CA GLY A 336 1.66 -3.00 -0.75
C GLY A 336 2.30 -2.65 -2.10
N THR A 337 2.51 -3.65 -2.97
CA THR A 337 2.86 -3.43 -4.39
C THR A 337 1.71 -2.77 -5.14
N LEU A 338 2.03 -1.93 -6.12
CA LEU A 338 1.06 -1.23 -6.94
C LEU A 338 0.43 -2.12 -8.03
N HIS A 339 1.13 -3.16 -8.50
CA HIS A 339 0.61 -4.09 -9.51
C HIS A 339 -0.35 -5.13 -8.95
N GLN A 340 -0.34 -5.37 -7.64
CA GLN A 340 -1.15 -6.38 -6.96
C GLN A 340 -2.59 -6.48 -7.44
N PRO A 341 -3.32 -5.35 -7.56
CA PRO A 341 -4.72 -5.42 -7.90
C PRO A 341 -4.97 -5.69 -9.38
N TYR A 342 -4.13 -5.17 -10.28
CA TYR A 342 -4.20 -5.44 -11.71
C TYR A 342 -3.81 -6.89 -12.03
N LEU A 343 -2.80 -7.42 -11.33
CA LEU A 343 -2.34 -8.80 -11.50
C LEU A 343 -3.37 -9.81 -10.98
N ILE A 344 -4.09 -9.52 -9.89
CA ILE A 344 -5.19 -10.39 -9.47
C ILE A 344 -6.38 -10.26 -10.41
N SER A 345 -6.73 -9.07 -10.89
CA SER A 345 -7.76 -8.93 -11.93
C SER A 345 -7.38 -9.67 -13.22
N SER A 346 -6.10 -9.78 -13.57
CA SER A 346 -5.65 -10.59 -14.71
C SER A 346 -5.84 -12.10 -14.50
N ARG A 347 -5.93 -12.57 -13.24
CA ARG A 347 -6.17 -13.98 -12.95
C ARG A 347 -7.59 -14.40 -13.28
N THR A 348 -8.56 -13.49 -13.20
CA THR A 348 -9.97 -13.79 -13.49
C THR A 348 -10.26 -13.83 -14.99
N ILE A 349 -9.29 -13.53 -15.86
CA ILE A 349 -9.36 -13.68 -17.33
C ILE A 349 -9.35 -15.17 -17.76
N SER A 350 -9.91 -16.12 -17.00
CA SER A 350 -10.05 -17.50 -17.50
C SER A 350 -11.30 -17.64 -18.37
N HIS A 351 -11.06 -17.79 -19.68
CA HIS A 351 -11.83 -18.52 -20.70
C HIS A 351 -13.14 -19.15 -20.19
N ASN A 352 -14.24 -18.41 -20.23
CA ASN A 352 -15.57 -19.00 -20.29
C ASN A 352 -16.45 -18.14 -21.19
N HIS A 353 -16.35 -18.37 -22.49
CA HIS A 353 -17.34 -17.91 -23.46
C HIS A 353 -18.62 -18.77 -23.44
N HIS A 354 -18.68 -19.86 -22.65
CA HIS A 354 -19.75 -20.86 -22.74
C HIS A 354 -20.69 -21.00 -21.53
N SER A 355 -20.74 -20.02 -20.63
CA SER A 355 -21.86 -19.98 -19.69
C SER A 355 -22.09 -18.55 -19.22
N GLN A 356 -23.28 -18.02 -19.48
CA GLN A 356 -23.86 -16.83 -18.85
C GLN A 356 -24.06 -17.04 -17.33
N ARG A 357 -23.03 -17.50 -16.62
CA ARG A 357 -23.01 -17.58 -15.16
C ARG A 357 -22.28 -16.34 -14.69
N ALA A 358 -23.04 -15.33 -14.25
CA ALA A 358 -22.52 -14.12 -13.65
C ALA A 358 -21.79 -14.45 -12.34
N LEU A 359 -20.52 -14.86 -12.45
CA LEU A 359 -19.68 -15.11 -11.29
C LEU A 359 -19.19 -13.76 -10.77
N TYR A 360 -19.96 -13.14 -9.88
CA TYR A 360 -19.56 -11.91 -9.19
C TYR A 360 -18.44 -12.23 -8.18
N MET A 361 -17.19 -12.21 -8.65
CA MET A 361 -16.02 -12.19 -7.76
C MET A 361 -15.90 -10.80 -7.10
N LEU A 362 -16.64 -10.61 -6.02
CA LEU A 362 -16.38 -9.50 -5.10
C LEU A 362 -15.02 -9.75 -4.41
N MET A 363 -13.95 -9.20 -4.96
CA MET A 363 -12.70 -9.02 -4.20
C MET A 363 -12.99 -8.04 -3.05
N THR A 364 -13.29 -8.60 -1.89
CA THR A 364 -13.61 -7.93 -0.63
C THR A 364 -12.39 -7.21 -0.05
N LEU A 365 -11.88 -6.18 -0.72
CA LEU A 365 -10.97 -5.20 -0.10
C LEU A 365 -11.64 -3.84 0.14
N ALA A 366 -12.74 -3.55 -0.55
CA ALA A 366 -13.49 -2.30 -0.35
C ALA A 366 -14.65 -2.43 0.66
N LEU A 367 -15.09 -3.64 1.01
CA LEU A 367 -16.24 -3.88 1.89
C LEU A 367 -15.92 -3.80 3.39
N GLN A 368 -14.68 -4.05 3.82
CA GLN A 368 -14.31 -3.94 5.24
C GLN A 368 -14.31 -2.48 5.74
N HIS A 369 -14.10 -1.50 4.86
CA HIS A 369 -14.15 -0.08 5.23
C HIS A 369 -15.59 0.46 5.27
N LYS A 370 -16.53 -0.16 4.54
CA LYS A 370 -17.96 0.21 4.49
C LYS A 370 -18.78 -0.49 5.59
N GLN A 371 -18.43 -1.74 5.96
CA GLN A 371 -19.04 -2.45 7.10
C GLN A 371 -18.78 -1.75 8.45
N LYS A 372 -17.67 -1.03 8.60
CA LYS A 372 -17.41 -0.18 9.78
C LYS A 372 -18.37 1.01 9.88
N ILE A 373 -18.71 1.62 8.74
CA ILE A 373 -19.66 2.74 8.67
C ILE A 373 -21.10 2.27 8.94
N LEU A 374 -21.50 1.12 8.37
CA LEU A 374 -22.83 0.55 8.60
C LEU A 374 -23.04 0.01 10.02
N LYS A 375 -21.99 -0.52 10.68
CA LYS A 375 -22.06 -0.91 12.10
C LYS A 375 -22.08 0.28 13.05
N GLN A 376 -21.37 1.37 12.74
CA GLN A 376 -21.41 2.61 13.53
C GLN A 376 -22.74 3.37 13.39
N LEU A 377 -23.40 3.27 12.23
CA LEU A 377 -24.73 3.85 12.05
C LEU A 377 -25.82 3.06 12.80
N LYS A 378 -25.67 1.74 12.95
CA LYS A 378 -26.61 0.91 13.74
C LYS A 378 -26.41 1.01 15.26
N SER A 379 -25.23 1.41 15.75
CA SER A 379 -24.99 1.59 17.19
C SER A 379 -25.39 2.97 17.71
N ASN A 380 -25.63 3.95 16.82
CA ASN A 380 -25.89 5.35 17.18
C ASN A 380 -27.32 5.80 16.86
N SER A 381 -28.22 4.90 16.47
CA SER A 381 -29.65 5.20 16.44
C SER A 381 -30.22 5.01 17.85
N PRO A 382 -30.72 6.05 18.53
CA PRO A 382 -31.64 5.82 19.63
C PRO A 382 -32.88 5.12 19.03
N MET A 383 -33.20 3.94 19.55
CA MET A 383 -34.47 3.28 19.27
C MET A 383 -35.61 4.24 19.67
N PRO A 384 -36.68 4.38 18.88
CA PRO A 384 -37.94 4.91 19.39
C PRO A 384 -38.54 4.02 20.47
#